data_AF-A0A1V5EB30-F1
#
_entry.id   AF-A0A1V5EB30-F1
#
_cell.length_a   1.000
_cell.length_b   1.000
_cell.length_c   1.000
_cell.angle_alpha   90.00
_cell.angle_beta   90.00
_cell.angle_gamma   90.00
#
_symmetry.space_group_name_H-M   'P 1'
#
loop_
_entity.id
_entity.type
_entity.pdbx_description
1 polymer ?
#
loop_
_entity_poly.entity_id
_entity_poly.type
_entity_poly.pdbx_seq_one_letter_code
_entity_poly.pdbx_strand_id
1 'polypeptide(L)'
;MGKTARAAEPFRFYTRLHLTELTGLRANSLVQFVRQLKSIPGGSIYYHTHRFLQQHQHLSPEPPNDFAYWVQEILGEAELGERLASIDIIQFSTIRNLRERIIETIEDYLAQHPEAGTRFSREGGEFHFKKAVSFILPTRYVSYDLGEFMDTLKRITTDSIYFHIFEARLRLEKKTNDFSNWIETAVGNRELALAIARLDPYVYTLEDLRRTIIHLVGKEIR
;
A
#
# COMPACT_ATOMS: atom_id res chain seq x y z
N MET A 1 -26.29 1.82 26.16
CA MET A 1 -24.92 1.84 25.61
C MET A 1 -24.00 1.45 26.75
N GLY A 2 -23.32 0.30 26.64
CA GLY A 2 -22.34 -0.12 27.65
C GLY A 2 -21.21 0.91 27.75
N LYS A 3 -20.77 1.23 28.97
CA LYS A 3 -19.61 2.11 29.18
C LYS A 3 -18.37 1.41 28.64
N THR A 4 -17.87 1.83 27.49
CA THR A 4 -16.57 1.42 26.97
C THR A 4 -15.45 2.01 27.82
N ALA A 5 -14.37 1.26 28.02
CA ALA A 5 -13.19 1.77 28.72
C ALA A 5 -12.64 3.01 28.00
N ARG A 6 -12.42 4.08 28.77
CA ARG A 6 -11.86 5.33 28.26
C ARG A 6 -10.33 5.26 28.34
N ALA A 7 -9.67 5.39 27.21
CA ALA A 7 -8.22 5.45 27.11
C ALA A 7 -7.67 6.74 27.75
N ALA A 8 -6.51 6.64 28.40
CA ALA A 8 -5.78 7.81 28.92
C ALA A 8 -5.24 8.66 27.77
N GLU A 9 -4.66 8.00 26.76
CA GLU A 9 -4.19 8.63 25.53
C GLU A 9 -5.20 8.43 24.39
N PRO A 10 -5.73 9.53 23.79
CA PRO A 10 -6.72 9.41 22.75
C PRO A 10 -6.11 8.99 21.41
N PHE A 11 -6.93 8.38 20.55
CA PHE A 11 -6.60 8.24 19.14
C PHE A 11 -6.80 9.57 18.42
N ARG A 12 -5.78 10.01 17.67
CA ARG A 12 -5.88 11.18 16.80
C ARG A 12 -5.89 10.73 15.35
N PHE A 13 -6.93 11.14 14.62
CA PHE A 13 -7.05 10.79 13.22
C PHE A 13 -6.28 11.80 12.35
N TYR A 14 -5.52 11.27 11.42
CA TYR A 14 -4.80 11.98 10.38
C TYR A 14 -5.36 11.57 9.03
N THR A 15 -5.22 12.45 8.06
CA THR A 15 -5.49 12.15 6.66
C THR A 15 -4.24 12.41 5.85
N ARG A 16 -4.24 11.94 4.61
CA ARG A 16 -3.12 12.08 3.69
C ARG A 16 -3.59 12.73 2.40
N LEU A 17 -2.71 13.53 1.81
CA LEU A 17 -2.83 14.00 0.43
C LEU A 17 -1.66 13.47 -0.37
N HIS A 18 -1.89 13.23 -1.65
CA HIS A 18 -0.88 12.69 -2.56
C HIS A 18 -0.72 13.58 -3.77
N LEU A 19 0.52 14.00 -4.01
CA LEU A 19 0.92 14.64 -5.25
C LEU A 19 1.74 13.67 -6.08
N THR A 20 1.41 13.58 -7.37
CA THR A 20 2.19 12.83 -8.34
C THR A 20 3.28 13.74 -8.90
N GLU A 21 4.54 13.35 -8.73
CA GLU A 21 5.67 14.06 -9.30
C GLU A 21 6.29 13.22 -10.43
N LEU A 22 6.57 13.88 -11.55
CA LEU A 22 7.30 13.28 -12.67
C LEU A 22 8.79 13.31 -12.35
N THR A 23 9.47 12.15 -12.37
CA THR A 23 10.90 12.10 -12.04
C THR A 23 11.80 12.49 -13.21
N GLY A 24 11.26 12.55 -14.43
CA GLY A 24 12.03 12.70 -15.67
C GLY A 24 12.82 11.46 -16.08
N LEU A 25 12.89 10.43 -15.21
CA LEU A 25 13.55 9.17 -15.51
C LEU A 25 12.64 8.29 -16.36
N ARG A 26 13.25 7.62 -17.35
CA ARG A 26 12.59 6.61 -18.17
C ARG A 26 13.48 5.39 -18.38
N ALA A 27 12.84 4.29 -18.79
CA ALA A 27 13.51 3.09 -19.27
C ALA A 27 12.85 2.57 -20.55
N ASN A 28 13.66 2.17 -21.54
CA ASN A 28 13.18 1.52 -22.75
C ASN A 28 13.60 0.04 -22.84
N SER A 29 14.33 -0.48 -21.87
CA SER A 29 14.76 -1.88 -21.80
C SER A 29 14.83 -2.37 -20.35
N LEU A 30 14.85 -3.68 -20.13
CA LEU A 30 14.98 -4.28 -18.79
C LEU A 30 16.29 -3.87 -18.10
N VAL A 31 17.40 -3.80 -18.85
CA VAL A 31 18.70 -3.38 -18.31
C VAL A 31 18.65 -1.93 -17.82
N GLN A 32 18.07 -1.03 -18.61
CA GLN A 32 17.88 0.36 -18.18
C GLN A 32 16.91 0.43 -17.00
N PHE A 33 15.83 -0.34 -17.03
CA PHE A 33 14.82 -0.38 -15.99
C PHE A 33 15.41 -0.78 -14.63
N VAL A 34 16.17 -1.87 -14.57
CA VAL A 34 16.91 -2.30 -13.36
C VAL A 34 17.87 -1.21 -12.88
N ARG A 35 18.63 -0.59 -13.80
CA ARG A 35 19.53 0.51 -13.44
C ARG A 35 18.79 1.68 -12.78
N GLN A 36 17.62 2.04 -13.29
CA GLN A 36 16.80 3.09 -12.71
C GLN A 36 16.19 2.66 -11.36
N LEU A 37 15.69 1.42 -11.24
CA LEU A 37 15.14 0.89 -9.98
C LEU A 37 16.13 0.97 -8.82
N LYS A 38 17.43 0.77 -9.10
CA LYS A 38 18.51 0.88 -8.10
C LYS A 38 18.67 2.30 -7.52
N SER A 39 18.34 3.35 -8.29
CA SER A 39 18.60 4.75 -7.92
C SER A 39 17.35 5.59 -7.65
N ILE A 40 16.17 5.19 -8.15
CA ILE A 40 14.94 5.98 -8.00
C ILE A 40 14.52 6.15 -6.54
N PRO A 41 13.76 7.21 -6.18
CA PRO A 41 13.22 7.38 -4.84
C PRO A 41 12.23 6.27 -4.45
N GLY A 42 12.15 5.94 -3.15
CA GLY A 42 11.18 4.96 -2.62
C GLY A 42 9.73 5.30 -2.97
N GLY A 43 9.38 6.59 -3.01
CA GLY A 43 8.06 7.06 -3.42
C GLY A 43 7.67 6.65 -4.85
N SER A 44 8.62 6.29 -5.71
CA SER A 44 8.33 5.76 -7.05
C SER A 44 7.96 4.28 -7.01
N ILE A 45 8.66 3.47 -6.22
CA ILE A 45 8.27 2.08 -5.96
C ILE A 45 6.87 2.05 -5.35
N TYR A 46 6.63 2.85 -4.30
CA TYR A 46 5.31 2.97 -3.69
C TYR A 46 4.22 3.41 -4.67
N TYR A 47 4.53 4.35 -5.58
CA TYR A 47 3.59 4.81 -6.60
C TYR A 47 3.16 3.67 -7.53
N HIS A 48 4.13 2.96 -8.10
CA HIS A 48 3.89 1.97 -9.15
C HIS A 48 3.42 0.61 -8.63
N THR A 49 3.43 0.41 -7.30
CA THR A 49 2.89 -0.80 -6.64
C THR A 49 1.68 -0.48 -5.77
N HIS A 50 1.90 0.00 -4.55
CA HIS A 50 0.86 0.20 -3.54
C HIS A 50 -0.20 1.23 -3.94
N ARG A 51 0.21 2.37 -4.52
CA ARG A 51 -0.73 3.41 -4.97
C ARG A 51 -1.52 2.98 -6.19
N PHE A 52 -0.89 2.24 -7.10
CA PHE A 52 -1.57 1.66 -8.25
C PHE A 52 -2.74 0.77 -7.80
N LEU A 53 -2.49 -0.19 -6.90
CA LEU A 53 -3.54 -1.03 -6.33
C LEU A 53 -4.65 -0.20 -5.66
N GLN A 54 -4.27 0.86 -4.93
CA GLN A 54 -5.26 1.74 -4.32
C GLN A 54 -6.16 2.43 -5.35
N GLN A 55 -5.58 2.98 -6.43
CA GLN A 55 -6.33 3.71 -7.46
C GLN A 55 -7.27 2.79 -8.25
N HIS A 56 -6.91 1.51 -8.33
CA HIS A 56 -7.62 0.52 -9.13
C HIS A 56 -8.33 -0.55 -8.31
N GLN A 57 -8.61 -0.30 -7.02
CA GLN A 57 -9.35 -1.22 -6.12
C GLN A 57 -10.72 -1.66 -6.68
N HIS A 58 -11.30 -0.91 -7.60
CA HIS A 58 -12.59 -1.21 -8.23
C HIS A 58 -12.48 -2.01 -9.53
N LEU A 59 -11.27 -2.23 -10.05
CA LEU A 59 -11.06 -2.78 -11.38
C LEU A 59 -10.17 -4.02 -11.42
N SER A 60 -9.64 -4.52 -10.28
CA SER A 60 -8.65 -5.60 -10.21
C SER A 60 -7.74 -5.60 -11.45
N PRO A 61 -6.88 -4.58 -11.58
CA PRO A 61 -6.08 -4.44 -12.79
C PRO A 61 -5.22 -5.69 -12.94
N GLU A 62 -5.36 -6.36 -14.08
CA GLU A 62 -4.42 -7.38 -14.51
C GLU A 62 -3.51 -6.73 -15.56
N PRO A 63 -2.19 -6.57 -15.26
CA PRO A 63 -1.47 -6.94 -14.04
C PRO A 63 -1.62 -5.97 -12.85
N PRO A 64 -1.39 -6.43 -11.60
CA PRO A 64 -1.66 -5.68 -10.36
C PRO A 64 -0.63 -4.58 -10.05
N ASN A 65 0.34 -4.34 -10.91
CA ASN A 65 1.29 -3.22 -10.77
C ASN A 65 1.82 -2.75 -12.14
N ASP A 66 2.21 -1.48 -12.21
CA ASP A 66 2.67 -0.83 -13.45
C ASP A 66 3.90 -1.52 -14.06
N PHE A 67 4.76 -2.11 -13.22
CA PHE A 67 6.00 -2.77 -13.67
C PHE A 67 5.68 -4.06 -14.43
N ALA A 68 4.82 -4.91 -13.86
CA ALA A 68 4.37 -6.14 -14.49
C ALA A 68 3.65 -5.85 -15.82
N TYR A 69 2.75 -4.85 -15.84
CA TYR A 69 2.07 -4.41 -17.06
C TYR A 69 3.06 -4.02 -18.15
N TRP A 70 4.01 -3.14 -17.85
CA TRP A 70 4.96 -2.66 -18.86
C TRP A 70 5.84 -3.79 -19.41
N VAL A 71 6.35 -4.65 -18.54
CA VAL A 71 7.19 -5.78 -18.98
C VAL A 71 6.41 -6.74 -19.88
N GLN A 72 5.18 -7.08 -19.51
CA GLN A 72 4.35 -7.99 -20.28
C GLN A 72 3.86 -7.37 -21.59
N GLU A 73 3.19 -6.23 -21.52
CA GLU A 73 2.43 -5.67 -22.64
C GLU A 73 3.31 -4.86 -23.60
N ILE A 74 4.40 -4.26 -23.10
CA ILE A 74 5.24 -3.37 -23.90
C ILE A 74 6.54 -4.04 -24.33
N LEU A 75 7.18 -4.82 -23.45
CA LEU A 75 8.39 -5.58 -23.82
C LEU A 75 8.08 -6.99 -24.36
N GLY A 76 6.87 -7.50 -24.13
CA GLY A 76 6.45 -8.81 -24.60
C GLY A 76 6.98 -9.97 -23.73
N GLU A 77 7.43 -9.69 -22.50
CA GLU A 77 8.01 -10.70 -21.61
C GLU A 77 6.95 -11.18 -20.60
N ALA A 78 5.98 -11.95 -21.10
CA ALA A 78 4.83 -12.39 -20.32
C ALA A 78 5.22 -13.17 -19.05
N GLU A 79 6.20 -14.06 -19.14
CA GLU A 79 6.66 -14.82 -17.96
C GLU A 79 7.22 -13.91 -16.87
N LEU A 80 8.03 -12.91 -17.22
CA LEU A 80 8.55 -11.95 -16.24
C LEU A 80 7.41 -11.06 -15.69
N GLY A 81 6.47 -10.67 -16.54
CA GLY A 81 5.25 -9.97 -16.14
C GLY A 81 4.51 -10.70 -15.03
N GLU A 82 4.23 -12.00 -15.22
CA GLU A 82 3.57 -12.85 -14.23
C GLU A 82 4.38 -13.02 -12.94
N ARG A 83 5.70 -13.20 -13.05
CA ARG A 83 6.60 -13.27 -11.88
C ARG A 83 6.53 -11.98 -11.06
N LEU A 84 6.51 -10.81 -11.72
CA LEU A 84 6.39 -9.51 -11.05
C LEU A 84 4.98 -9.27 -10.48
N ALA A 85 3.93 -9.73 -11.16
CA ALA A 85 2.55 -9.67 -10.69
C ALA A 85 2.34 -10.50 -9.43
N SER A 86 3.05 -11.63 -9.33
CA SER A 86 2.95 -12.60 -8.22
C SER A 86 3.69 -12.17 -6.95
N ILE A 87 4.40 -11.04 -6.94
CA ILE A 87 5.07 -10.53 -5.74
C ILE A 87 4.00 -10.06 -4.74
N ASP A 88 3.85 -10.78 -3.64
CA ASP A 88 2.99 -10.36 -2.52
C ASP A 88 3.61 -9.15 -1.80
N ILE A 89 3.24 -7.95 -2.24
CA ILE A 89 3.76 -6.69 -1.73
C ILE A 89 3.40 -6.45 -0.24
N ILE A 90 2.45 -7.19 0.33
CA ILE A 90 2.00 -7.05 1.73
C ILE A 90 3.01 -7.65 2.70
N GLN A 91 3.77 -8.67 2.27
CA GLN A 91 4.79 -9.30 3.13
C GLN A 91 5.99 -8.39 3.39
N PHE A 92 6.16 -7.34 2.59
CA PHE A 92 7.29 -6.41 2.71
C PHE A 92 6.97 -5.31 3.72
N SER A 93 7.72 -5.29 4.82
CA SER A 93 7.62 -4.22 5.84
C SER A 93 8.20 -2.89 5.37
N THR A 94 9.03 -2.89 4.31
CA THR A 94 9.65 -1.68 3.78
C THR A 94 9.63 -1.66 2.25
N ILE A 95 9.55 -0.45 1.71
CA ILE A 95 9.65 -0.20 0.25
C ILE A 95 11.02 -0.60 -0.30
N ARG A 96 12.08 -0.54 0.52
CA ARG A 96 13.42 -0.96 0.14
C ARG A 96 13.45 -2.47 -0.15
N ASN A 97 12.92 -3.29 0.76
CA ASN A 97 12.92 -4.74 0.57
C ASN A 97 12.05 -5.14 -0.65
N LEU A 98 10.93 -4.44 -0.88
CA LEU A 98 10.11 -4.66 -2.07
C LEU A 98 10.88 -4.33 -3.35
N ARG A 99 11.60 -3.19 -3.37
CA ARG A 99 12.47 -2.82 -4.50
C ARG A 99 13.52 -3.90 -4.78
N GLU A 100 14.20 -4.37 -3.75
CA GLU A 100 15.23 -5.41 -3.86
C GLU A 100 14.64 -6.68 -4.47
N ARG A 101 13.49 -7.15 -3.97
CA ARG A 101 12.79 -8.30 -4.57
C ARG A 101 12.44 -8.10 -6.05
N ILE A 102 11.95 -6.91 -6.43
CA ILE A 102 11.63 -6.61 -7.83
C ILE A 102 12.89 -6.67 -8.70
N ILE A 103 13.99 -6.08 -8.24
CA ILE A 103 15.28 -6.10 -8.96
C ILE A 103 15.78 -7.53 -9.10
N GLU A 104 15.82 -8.31 -8.02
CA GLU A 104 16.23 -9.71 -8.01
C GLU A 104 15.41 -10.53 -9.01
N THR A 105 14.08 -10.36 -9.01
CA THR A 105 13.19 -11.08 -9.94
C THR A 105 13.54 -10.82 -11.41
N ILE A 106 13.90 -9.57 -11.74
CA ILE A 106 14.27 -9.20 -13.11
C ILE A 106 15.68 -9.68 -13.46
N GLU A 107 16.64 -9.57 -12.54
CA GLU A 107 18.03 -10.00 -12.74
C GLU A 107 18.11 -11.53 -12.89
N ASP A 108 17.39 -12.29 -12.08
CA ASP A 108 17.29 -13.75 -12.18
C ASP A 108 16.68 -14.18 -13.52
N TYR A 109 15.67 -13.45 -13.99
CA TYR A 109 15.06 -13.69 -15.30
C TYR A 109 16.05 -13.44 -16.44
N LEU A 110 16.76 -12.30 -16.40
CA LEU A 110 17.79 -11.95 -17.40
C LEU A 110 18.96 -12.94 -17.42
N ALA A 111 19.32 -13.53 -16.28
CA ALA A 111 20.35 -14.57 -16.22
C ALA A 111 19.93 -15.85 -16.95
N GLN A 112 18.63 -16.17 -16.93
CA GLN A 112 18.05 -17.33 -17.62
C GLN A 112 17.71 -17.04 -19.09
N HIS A 113 17.40 -15.78 -19.42
CA HIS A 113 16.94 -15.31 -20.74
C HIS A 113 17.73 -14.08 -21.20
N PRO A 114 19.03 -14.22 -21.54
CA PRO A 114 19.89 -13.07 -21.87
C PRO A 114 19.37 -12.21 -23.03
N GLU A 115 18.64 -12.81 -23.97
CA GLU A 115 18.04 -12.12 -25.12
C GLU A 115 17.01 -11.06 -24.71
N ALA A 116 16.29 -11.27 -23.59
CA ALA A 116 15.35 -10.28 -23.04
C ALA A 116 16.05 -8.96 -22.68
N GLY A 117 17.33 -9.01 -22.33
CA GLY A 117 18.16 -7.84 -22.05
C GLY A 117 18.47 -6.97 -23.27
N THR A 118 18.25 -7.50 -24.48
CA THR A 118 18.49 -6.81 -25.76
C THR A 118 17.19 -6.33 -26.42
N ARG A 119 16.03 -6.54 -25.77
CA ARG A 119 14.77 -5.98 -26.22
C ARG A 119 14.63 -4.52 -25.83
N PHE A 120 14.00 -3.76 -26.71
CA PHE A 120 13.70 -2.35 -26.52
C PHE A 120 12.22 -2.10 -26.79
N SER A 121 11.60 -1.25 -25.97
CA SER A 121 10.28 -0.70 -26.26
C SER A 121 10.34 0.14 -27.53
N ARG A 122 9.22 0.19 -28.26
CA ARG A 122 9.05 1.15 -29.37
C ARG A 122 9.01 2.58 -28.82
N GLU A 123 9.20 3.55 -29.70
CA GLU A 123 9.04 4.97 -29.37
C GLU A 123 7.64 5.23 -28.78
N GLY A 124 7.59 5.90 -27.63
CA GLY A 124 6.36 6.14 -26.86
C GLY A 124 5.97 5.00 -25.92
N GLY A 125 6.68 3.86 -25.96
CA GLY A 125 6.49 2.72 -25.06
C GLY A 125 7.43 2.71 -23.85
N GLU A 126 8.19 3.77 -23.61
CA GLU A 126 9.11 3.78 -22.47
C GLU A 126 8.37 3.75 -21.13
N PHE A 127 8.95 3.09 -20.14
CA PHE A 127 8.49 3.18 -18.78
C PHE A 127 8.86 4.55 -18.20
N HIS A 128 7.86 5.32 -17.79
CA HIS A 128 8.07 6.62 -17.15
C HIS A 128 7.92 6.51 -15.64
N PHE A 129 9.01 6.74 -14.92
CA PHE A 129 8.99 6.70 -13.46
C PHE A 129 8.31 7.95 -12.91
N LYS A 130 7.24 7.73 -12.14
CA LYS A 130 6.54 8.73 -11.34
C LYS A 130 6.78 8.42 -9.87
N LYS A 131 6.70 9.43 -9.01
CA LYS A 131 6.75 9.21 -7.55
C LYS A 131 5.55 9.84 -6.86
N ALA A 132 5.11 9.23 -5.77
CA ALA A 132 4.14 9.80 -4.86
C ALA A 132 4.86 10.64 -3.80
N VAL A 133 4.36 11.85 -3.59
CA VAL A 133 4.74 12.71 -2.46
C VAL A 133 3.54 12.82 -1.54
N SER A 134 3.69 12.30 -0.32
CA SER A 134 2.63 12.26 0.70
C SER A 134 2.72 13.45 1.64
N PHE A 135 1.58 14.10 1.89
CA PHE A 135 1.43 15.11 2.93
C PHE A 135 0.48 14.60 3.99
N ILE A 136 0.93 14.53 5.25
CA ILE A 136 0.11 14.05 6.35
C ILE A 136 -0.45 15.25 7.12
N LEU A 137 -1.77 15.28 7.25
CA LEU A 137 -2.49 16.39 7.86
C LEU A 137 -3.29 15.89 9.06
N PRO A 138 -3.20 16.55 10.23
CA PRO A 138 -4.06 16.22 11.34
C PRO A 138 -5.51 16.55 10.98
N THR A 139 -6.43 15.68 11.38
CA THR A 139 -7.86 16.01 11.35
C THR A 139 -8.29 16.57 12.70
N ARG A 140 -9.50 17.13 12.76
CA ARG A 140 -10.12 17.56 14.03
C ARG A 140 -10.61 16.39 14.89
N TYR A 141 -10.60 15.16 14.36
CA TYR A 141 -11.24 14.03 15.02
C TYR A 141 -10.29 13.36 16.01
N VAL A 142 -10.83 13.10 17.20
CA VAL A 142 -10.15 12.48 18.33
C VAL A 142 -11.13 11.50 18.97
N SER A 143 -10.63 10.37 19.48
CA SER A 143 -11.47 9.38 20.17
C SER A 143 -10.77 8.84 21.41
N TYR A 144 -11.49 8.81 22.52
CA TYR A 144 -11.02 8.27 23.79
C TYR A 144 -11.55 6.87 24.08
N ASP A 145 -12.57 6.41 23.37
CA ASP A 145 -13.15 5.08 23.55
C ASP A 145 -13.65 4.48 22.23
N LEU A 146 -14.08 3.21 22.27
CA LEU A 146 -14.55 2.49 21.09
C LEU A 146 -15.83 3.09 20.49
N GLY A 147 -16.68 3.71 21.30
CA GLY A 147 -17.90 4.38 20.84
C GLY A 147 -17.58 5.61 19.99
N GLU A 148 -16.75 6.51 20.53
CA GLU A 148 -16.24 7.69 19.82
C GLU A 148 -15.45 7.29 18.57
N PHE A 149 -14.64 6.23 18.66
CA PHE A 149 -13.86 5.70 17.55
C PHE A 149 -14.78 5.21 16.42
N MET A 150 -15.80 4.40 16.74
CA MET A 150 -16.78 3.90 15.77
C MET A 150 -17.55 5.05 15.10
N ASP A 151 -17.95 6.06 15.85
CA ASP A 151 -18.65 7.22 15.28
C ASP A 151 -17.74 8.09 14.43
N THR A 152 -16.46 8.18 14.77
CA THR A 152 -15.46 8.87 13.96
C THR A 152 -15.18 8.15 12.65
N LEU A 153 -15.10 6.81 12.66
CA LEU A 153 -14.94 6.01 11.44
C LEU A 153 -16.05 6.25 10.41
N LYS A 154 -17.26 6.63 10.83
CA LYS A 154 -18.37 6.99 9.94
C LYS A 154 -18.20 8.36 9.27
N ARG A 155 -17.28 9.20 9.77
CA ARG A 155 -17.14 10.62 9.38
C ARG A 155 -15.84 10.93 8.63
N ILE A 156 -14.77 10.19 8.90
CA ILE A 156 -13.46 10.41 8.26
C ILE A 156 -13.48 10.01 6.78
N THR A 157 -12.51 10.50 6.01
CA THR A 157 -12.33 10.09 4.61
C THR A 157 -11.69 8.71 4.51
N THR A 158 -11.85 8.05 3.35
CA THR A 158 -11.14 6.81 3.04
C THR A 158 -9.63 6.99 3.06
N ASP A 159 -9.11 8.17 2.73
CA ASP A 159 -7.69 8.49 2.86
C ASP A 159 -7.18 8.39 4.30
N SER A 160 -8.00 8.76 5.29
CA SER A 160 -7.64 8.58 6.70
C SER A 160 -7.58 7.10 7.07
N ILE A 161 -8.51 6.29 6.57
CA ILE A 161 -8.53 4.84 6.77
C ILE A 161 -7.30 4.19 6.13
N TYR A 162 -7.00 4.55 4.88
CA TYR A 162 -5.81 4.07 4.18
C TYR A 162 -4.54 4.49 4.93
N PHE A 163 -4.43 5.74 5.40
CA PHE A 163 -3.29 6.18 6.18
C PHE A 163 -3.07 5.33 7.45
N HIS A 164 -4.13 5.12 8.23
CA HIS A 164 -4.03 4.46 9.52
C HIS A 164 -3.99 2.93 9.47
N ILE A 165 -4.58 2.30 8.45
CA ILE A 165 -4.53 0.85 8.26
C ILE A 165 -3.36 0.44 7.38
N PHE A 166 -3.21 1.11 6.23
CA PHE A 166 -2.31 0.70 5.18
C PHE A 166 -0.92 1.31 5.36
N GLU A 167 -0.80 2.63 5.22
CA GLU A 167 0.50 3.30 5.27
C GLU A 167 1.17 3.13 6.62
N ALA A 168 0.38 2.99 7.70
CA ALA A 168 0.88 2.69 9.03
C ALA A 168 1.79 1.45 9.05
N ARG A 169 1.49 0.39 8.27
CA ARG A 169 2.34 -0.82 8.24
C ARG A 169 3.74 -0.52 7.69
N LEU A 170 3.80 0.25 6.60
CA LEU A 170 5.05 0.69 5.97
C LEU A 170 5.78 1.72 6.83
N ARG A 171 5.06 2.68 7.41
CA ARG A 171 5.60 3.75 8.24
C ARG A 171 6.14 3.25 9.57
N LEU A 172 5.47 2.29 10.19
CA LEU A 172 5.88 1.67 11.45
C LEU A 172 6.85 0.51 11.25
N GLU A 173 7.05 0.08 9.99
CA GLU A 173 7.80 -1.13 9.61
C GLU A 173 7.37 -2.37 10.40
N LYS A 174 6.06 -2.47 10.69
CA LYS A 174 5.44 -3.54 11.49
C LYS A 174 4.20 -4.07 10.78
N LYS A 175 3.85 -5.33 11.07
CA LYS A 175 2.61 -5.96 10.56
C LYS A 175 1.32 -5.39 11.18
N THR A 176 1.44 -4.54 12.20
CA THR A 176 0.29 -3.88 12.84
C THR A 176 -0.02 -2.53 12.19
N ASN A 177 -1.16 -1.96 12.54
CA ASN A 177 -1.63 -0.68 12.06
C ASN A 177 -1.99 0.24 13.23
N ASP A 178 -2.22 1.53 12.96
CA ASP A 178 -2.44 2.52 14.01
C ASP A 178 -3.69 2.19 14.85
N PHE A 179 -4.78 1.74 14.21
CA PHE A 179 -6.02 1.40 14.91
C PHE A 179 -5.82 0.21 15.84
N SER A 180 -5.28 -0.90 15.33
CA SER A 180 -4.97 -2.09 16.13
C SER A 180 -4.02 -1.76 17.28
N ASN A 181 -2.99 -0.95 17.04
CA ASN A 181 -2.03 -0.57 18.06
C ASN A 181 -2.71 0.22 19.19
N TRP A 182 -3.55 1.21 18.88
CA TRP A 182 -4.25 1.99 19.90
C TRP A 182 -5.29 1.17 20.67
N ILE A 183 -6.06 0.32 19.97
CA ILE A 183 -7.06 -0.55 20.59
C ILE A 183 -6.39 -1.53 21.58
N GLU A 184 -5.23 -2.09 21.22
CA GLU A 184 -4.51 -3.00 22.12
C GLU A 184 -3.90 -2.25 23.31
N THR A 185 -3.20 -1.14 23.06
CA THR A 185 -2.33 -0.50 24.08
C THR A 185 -3.05 0.51 24.97
N ALA A 186 -4.07 1.18 24.46
CA ALA A 186 -4.75 2.28 25.16
C ALA A 186 -6.16 1.90 25.62
N VAL A 187 -6.90 1.14 24.80
CA VAL A 187 -8.24 0.63 25.16
C VAL A 187 -8.15 -0.71 25.90
N GLY A 188 -7.13 -1.52 25.62
CA GLY A 188 -6.90 -2.81 26.28
C GLY A 188 -7.64 -3.99 25.65
N ASN A 189 -8.16 -3.87 24.43
CA ASN A 189 -8.90 -4.96 23.74
C ASN A 189 -8.02 -5.66 22.69
N ARG A 190 -7.21 -6.61 23.15
CA ARG A 190 -6.27 -7.35 22.29
C ARG A 190 -6.96 -8.19 21.22
N GLU A 191 -8.13 -8.79 21.51
CA GLU A 191 -8.85 -9.63 20.54
C GLU A 191 -9.34 -8.81 19.34
N LEU A 192 -9.97 -7.66 19.59
CA LEU A 192 -10.39 -6.73 18.56
C LEU A 192 -9.19 -6.20 17.76
N ALA A 193 -8.10 -5.84 18.44
CA ALA A 193 -6.88 -5.36 17.79
C ALA A 193 -6.32 -6.39 16.80
N LEU A 194 -6.25 -7.67 17.19
CA LEU A 194 -5.80 -8.77 16.34
C LEU A 194 -6.75 -9.02 15.18
N ALA A 195 -8.07 -8.95 15.40
CA ALA A 195 -9.07 -9.10 14.34
C ALA A 195 -8.90 -8.02 13.26
N ILE A 196 -8.71 -6.76 13.64
CA ILE A 196 -8.46 -5.66 12.71
C ILE A 196 -7.10 -5.80 12.03
N ALA A 197 -6.06 -6.24 12.75
CA ALA A 197 -4.71 -6.40 12.19
C ALA A 197 -4.65 -7.46 11.08
N ARG A 198 -5.53 -8.46 11.11
CA ARG A 198 -5.64 -9.52 10.10
C ARG A 198 -6.37 -9.11 8.83
N LEU A 199 -7.02 -7.95 8.81
CA LEU A 199 -7.69 -7.47 7.60
C LEU A 199 -6.63 -7.17 6.53
N ASP A 200 -6.82 -7.75 5.34
CA ASP A 200 -5.99 -7.47 4.18
C ASP A 200 -6.49 -6.19 3.50
N PRO A 201 -5.72 -5.10 3.54
CA PRO A 201 -6.15 -3.81 3.01
C PRO A 201 -6.26 -3.75 1.47
N TYR A 202 -5.80 -4.78 0.74
CA TYR A 202 -5.89 -4.86 -0.72
C TYR A 202 -7.01 -5.77 -1.22
N VAL A 203 -7.55 -6.63 -0.35
CA VAL A 203 -8.72 -7.47 -0.68
C VAL A 203 -10.02 -6.67 -0.58
N TYR A 204 -10.08 -5.68 0.32
CA TYR A 204 -11.25 -4.84 0.51
C TYR A 204 -11.14 -3.53 -0.27
N THR A 205 -12.27 -3.04 -0.78
CA THR A 205 -12.38 -1.60 -1.04
C THR A 205 -12.23 -0.85 0.27
N LEU A 206 -11.73 0.39 0.24
CA LEU A 206 -11.59 1.19 1.48
C LEU A 206 -12.91 1.38 2.24
N GLU A 207 -14.04 1.42 1.53
CA GLU A 207 -15.36 1.49 2.17
C GLU A 207 -15.81 0.16 2.78
N ASP A 208 -15.51 -0.98 2.15
CA ASP A 208 -15.79 -2.28 2.76
C ASP A 208 -14.90 -2.54 3.97
N LEU A 209 -13.65 -2.09 3.92
CA LEU A 209 -12.75 -2.11 5.06
C LEU A 209 -13.32 -1.25 6.21
N ARG A 210 -13.78 -0.03 5.92
CA ARG A 210 -14.47 0.84 6.89
C ARG A 210 -15.63 0.12 7.55
N ARG A 211 -16.54 -0.44 6.74
CA ARG A 211 -17.74 -1.15 7.20
C ARG A 211 -17.38 -2.35 8.07
N THR A 212 -16.37 -3.11 7.67
CA THR A 212 -15.87 -4.28 8.41
C THR A 212 -15.33 -3.89 9.78
N ILE A 213 -14.52 -2.83 9.85
CA ILE A 213 -13.99 -2.33 11.13
C ILE A 213 -15.12 -1.83 12.03
N ILE A 214 -16.07 -1.05 11.50
CA ILE A 214 -17.24 -0.58 12.26
C ILE A 214 -18.04 -1.76 12.82
N HIS A 215 -18.23 -2.83 12.03
CA HIS A 215 -18.94 -4.03 12.47
C HIS A 215 -18.19 -4.76 13.60
N LEU A 216 -16.88 -4.94 13.48
CA LEU A 216 -16.05 -5.56 14.52
C LEU A 216 -16.10 -4.75 15.82
N VAL A 217 -15.92 -3.44 15.75
CA VAL A 217 -16.01 -2.54 16.90
C VAL A 217 -17.42 -2.57 17.51
N GLY A 218 -18.46 -2.59 16.68
CA GLY A 218 -19.85 -2.63 17.13
C GLY A 218 -20.24 -3.90 17.88
N LYS A 219 -19.53 -5.02 17.70
CA LYS A 219 -19.72 -6.24 18.50
C LYS A 219 -19.20 -6.09 19.93
N GLU A 220 -18.15 -5.30 20.14
CA GLU A 220 -17.53 -5.09 21.45
C GLU A 220 -18.28 -4.10 22.35
N ILE A 221 -19.11 -3.23 21.75
CA ILE A 221 -19.83 -2.16 22.48
C ILE A 221 -21.24 -2.59 22.89
N ARG A 222 -21.74 -3.71 22.36
CA ARG A 222 -23.10 -4.22 22.60
C ARG A 222 -23.25 -4.92 23.93
#